data_AF-A0A350APF2-F1
#
_entry.id   AF-A0A350APF2-F1
#
_cell.length_a   1.000
_cell.length_b   1.000
_cell.length_c   1.000
_cell.angle_alpha   90.00
_cell.angle_beta   90.00
_cell.angle_gamma   90.00
#
_symmetry.space_group_name_H-M   'P 1'
#
loop_
_entity.id
_entity.type
_entity.pdbx_description
1 polymer ?
#
loop_
_entity_poly.entity_id
_entity_poly.type
_entity_poly.pdbx_seq_one_letter_code
_entity_poly.pdbx_strand_id
1 'polypeptide(L)'
;MEQETLGQTKSCPKCGERIQSSAKVCRYCKEDFGNWFARHKIITGVLIFIALLIVISSNDSSEDKVATPVSETSKNNTSTSNSAPVKSDKTAVNSGGDAYSPAPETTTPTEDASEYGKAMSKALITLTKGVGYTQNAAVYGASGNYAEALKEVDNASDNYSLVLAEIKKLKTPDSYKKTQELIVEATDKFNQANNFLKNGLNKKDVGSVNRAIELMTEGTKITEQATEEFNKANNANL
;
A
#
# COMPACT_ATOMS: atom_id res chain seq x y z
N MET A 1 -17.10 47.86 -14.42
CA MET A 1 -18.51 47.64 -14.03
C MET A 1 -18.69 46.14 -13.84
N GLU A 2 -18.45 45.66 -12.62
CA GLU A 2 -18.74 44.27 -12.24
C GLU A 2 -20.25 44.17 -12.07
N GLN A 3 -20.93 43.57 -13.05
CA GLN A 3 -22.34 43.24 -12.90
C GLN A 3 -22.45 42.08 -11.89
N GLU A 4 -23.01 42.38 -10.72
CA GLU A 4 -23.47 41.38 -9.76
C GLU A 4 -24.58 40.54 -10.41
N THR A 5 -24.18 39.44 -11.05
CA THR A 5 -25.13 38.41 -11.48
C THR A 5 -25.76 37.81 -10.23
N LEU A 6 -27.06 38.02 -10.05
CA LEU A 6 -27.87 37.42 -9.00
C LEU A 6 -27.67 35.90 -9.02
N GLY A 7 -26.82 35.45 -8.09
CA GLY A 7 -25.94 34.32 -8.30
C GLY A 7 -26.62 32.98 -8.08
N GLN A 8 -26.51 32.11 -9.09
CA GLN A 8 -26.66 30.68 -8.87
C GLN A 8 -25.69 30.27 -7.75
N THR A 9 -26.19 29.53 -6.77
CA THR A 9 -25.38 28.93 -5.71
C THR A 9 -25.24 27.44 -5.96
N LYS A 10 -24.10 26.88 -5.61
CA LYS A 10 -23.83 25.44 -5.64
C LYS A 10 -23.38 24.98 -4.25
N SER A 11 -23.60 23.73 -3.89
CA SER A 11 -23.02 23.16 -2.67
C SER A 11 -21.54 22.85 -2.87
N CYS A 12 -20.74 23.13 -1.85
CA CYS A 12 -19.35 22.70 -1.79
C CYS A 12 -19.27 21.15 -1.76
N PRO A 13 -18.47 20.50 -2.63
CA PRO A 13 -18.32 19.04 -2.63
C PRO A 13 -17.57 18.49 -1.42
N LYS A 14 -16.83 19.32 -0.67
CA LYS A 14 -16.07 18.91 0.53
C LYS A 14 -16.86 19.10 1.82
N CYS A 15 -17.46 20.28 2.01
CA CYS A 15 -18.14 20.63 3.27
C CYS A 15 -19.65 20.79 3.15
N GLY A 16 -20.23 20.69 1.96
CA GLY A 16 -21.69 20.76 1.72
C GLY A 16 -22.29 22.17 1.71
N GLU A 17 -21.57 23.18 2.20
CA GLU A 17 -22.10 24.53 2.38
C GLU A 17 -22.41 25.25 1.04
N ARG A 18 -23.42 26.13 1.05
CA ARG A 18 -23.83 26.90 -0.14
C ARG A 18 -22.79 27.98 -0.47
N ILE A 19 -22.20 27.88 -1.66
CA ILE A 19 -21.23 28.86 -2.18
C ILE A 19 -21.75 29.45 -3.49
N GLN A 20 -21.25 30.63 -3.87
CA GLN A 20 -21.53 31.19 -5.19
C GLN A 20 -21.00 30.23 -6.28
N SER A 21 -21.76 30.04 -7.36
CA SER A 21 -21.37 29.15 -8.46
C SER A 21 -20.03 29.55 -9.09
N SER A 22 -19.72 30.84 -9.09
CA SER A 22 -18.47 31.45 -9.57
C SER A 22 -17.30 31.38 -8.58
N ALA A 23 -17.52 30.91 -7.34
CA ALA A 23 -16.46 30.84 -6.34
C ALA A 23 -15.41 29.78 -6.73
N LYS A 24 -14.16 30.23 -6.87
CA LYS A 24 -13.00 29.35 -7.08
C LYS A 24 -12.58 28.65 -5.79
N VAL A 25 -12.68 29.32 -4.64
CA VAL A 25 -12.27 28.78 -3.33
C VAL A 25 -13.45 28.84 -2.36
N CYS A 26 -13.62 27.79 -1.55
CA CYS A 26 -14.64 27.77 -0.50
C CYS A 26 -14.30 28.77 0.60
N ARG A 27 -15.26 29.62 0.99
CA ARG A 27 -15.09 30.51 2.14
C ARG A 27 -15.07 29.78 3.48
N TYR A 28 -15.66 28.58 3.55
CA TYR A 28 -15.81 27.81 4.79
C TYR A 28 -14.63 26.85 5.01
N CYS A 29 -14.38 25.93 4.08
CA CYS A 29 -13.31 24.93 4.22
C CYS A 29 -11.98 25.32 3.56
N LYS A 30 -11.93 26.45 2.83
CA LYS A 30 -10.75 26.92 2.07
C LYS A 30 -10.26 25.96 0.96
N GLU A 31 -11.04 24.94 0.62
CA GLU A 31 -10.74 24.09 -0.53
C GLU A 31 -10.89 24.87 -1.84
N ASP A 32 -9.94 24.71 -2.75
CA ASP A 32 -9.96 25.29 -4.09
C ASP A 32 -10.64 24.34 -5.08
N PHE A 33 -11.73 24.80 -5.70
CA PHE A 33 -12.46 24.12 -6.76
C PHE A 33 -11.96 24.50 -8.15
N GLY A 34 -10.87 25.26 -8.25
CA GLY A 34 -10.24 25.60 -9.51
C GLY A 34 -9.88 24.35 -10.33
N ASN A 35 -9.88 24.51 -11.66
CA ASN A 35 -9.56 23.44 -12.60
C ASN A 35 -8.34 22.65 -12.14
N TRP A 36 -8.54 21.37 -11.83
CA TRP A 36 -7.46 20.44 -11.49
C TRP A 36 -6.34 20.42 -12.55
N PHE A 37 -6.73 20.58 -13.82
CA PHE A 37 -5.83 20.73 -14.97
C PHE A 37 -4.87 21.93 -14.87
N ALA A 38 -5.28 23.05 -14.26
CA ALA A 38 -4.42 24.22 -14.11
C ALA A 38 -3.32 24.01 -13.04
N ARG A 39 -3.60 23.19 -12.02
CA ARG A 39 -2.62 22.83 -10.98
C ARG A 39 -1.63 21.77 -11.46
N HIS A 40 -2.06 20.86 -12.33
CA HIS A 40 -1.25 19.74 -12.81
C HIS A 40 -0.86 19.94 -14.27
N LYS A 41 0.03 20.90 -14.52
CA LYS A 41 0.56 21.20 -15.86
C LYS A 41 1.24 19.99 -16.51
N ILE A 42 1.87 19.13 -15.71
CA ILE A 42 2.56 17.93 -16.17
C ILE A 42 1.57 16.91 -16.73
N ILE A 43 0.50 16.57 -15.98
CA ILE A 43 -0.49 15.57 -16.42
C ILE A 43 -1.25 16.08 -17.65
N THR A 44 -1.58 17.38 -17.68
CA THR A 44 -2.22 17.99 -18.85
C THR A 44 -1.31 17.90 -20.09
N GLY A 45 0.00 18.09 -19.92
CA GLY A 45 0.99 17.90 -20.99
C GLY A 45 1.04 16.46 -21.51
N VAL A 46 1.01 15.47 -20.60
CA VAL A 46 1.00 14.04 -20.97
C VAL A 46 -0.27 13.66 -21.74
N LEU A 47 -1.44 14.14 -21.32
CA LEU A 47 -2.70 13.86 -22.02
C LEU A 47 -2.72 14.44 -23.44
N ILE A 48 -2.21 15.65 -23.63
CA ILE A 48 -2.08 16.27 -24.95
C ILE A 48 -1.09 15.50 -25.83
N PHE A 49 0.03 15.04 -25.24
CA PHE A 49 1.02 14.25 -25.97
C PHE A 49 0.45 12.90 -26.45
N ILE A 50 -0.32 12.21 -25.61
CA ILE A 50 -1.01 10.96 -25.99
C ILE A 50 -2.04 11.22 -27.09
N ALA A 51 -2.83 12.30 -26.98
CA ALA A 51 -3.80 12.67 -28.01
C ALA A 51 -3.12 12.98 -29.37
N LEU A 52 -1.96 13.65 -29.36
CA LEU A 52 -1.17 13.93 -30.56
C LEU A 52 -0.61 12.65 -31.20
N LEU A 53 -0.15 11.68 -30.40
CA LEU A 53 0.36 10.42 -30.92
C LEU A 53 -0.69 9.65 -31.72
N ILE A 54 -1.96 9.62 -31.25
CA ILE A 54 -3.06 8.92 -31.94
C ILE A 54 -3.33 9.52 -33.32
N VAL A 55 -3.28 10.86 -33.44
CA VAL A 55 -3.55 11.55 -34.71
C VAL A 55 -2.43 11.28 -35.73
N ILE A 56 -1.17 11.22 -35.28
CA ILE A 56 -0.02 10.95 -36.18
C ILE A 56 -0.06 9.50 -36.70
N SER A 57 -0.55 8.54 -35.91
CA SER A 57 -0.65 7.13 -36.31
C SER A 57 -1.75 6.83 -37.34
N SER A 58 -2.58 7.81 -37.71
CA SER A 58 -3.76 7.59 -38.57
C SER A 58 -3.51 7.82 -40.07
N ASN A 59 -2.27 8.10 -40.51
CA ASN A 59 -1.97 8.47 -41.90
C ASN A 59 -1.16 7.41 -42.68
N ASP A 60 -1.19 6.14 -42.29
CA ASP A 60 -0.64 5.06 -43.12
C ASP A 60 -1.78 4.17 -43.62
N SER A 61 -2.30 4.52 -44.79
CA SER A 61 -3.17 3.66 -45.58
C SER A 61 -2.31 2.58 -46.25
N SER A 62 -1.99 1.54 -45.48
CA SER A 62 -1.49 0.28 -46.00
C SER A 62 -2.22 -0.85 -45.28
N GLU A 63 -3.03 -1.60 -46.01
CA GLU A 63 -3.64 -2.84 -45.55
C GLU A 63 -2.53 -3.80 -45.11
N ASP A 64 -2.30 -3.94 -43.81
CA ASP A 64 -1.76 -5.18 -43.24
C ASP A 64 -2.08 -5.30 -41.75
N LYS A 65 -2.41 -6.54 -41.37
CA LYS A 65 -2.94 -6.94 -40.06
C LYS A 65 -2.07 -6.47 -38.89
N VAL A 66 -2.62 -5.61 -38.04
CA VAL A 66 -1.98 -5.25 -36.75
C VAL A 66 -2.43 -6.23 -35.66
N ALA A 67 -1.46 -7.00 -35.17
CA ALA A 67 -1.59 -7.83 -33.99
C ALA A 67 -1.64 -6.97 -32.72
N THR A 68 -2.53 -7.34 -31.81
CA THR A 68 -2.67 -6.82 -30.45
C THR A 68 -1.36 -6.91 -29.67
N PRO A 69 -0.89 -5.87 -28.96
CA PRO A 69 0.15 -6.04 -27.97
C PRO A 69 -0.46 -6.71 -26.73
N VAL A 70 -0.26 -8.03 -26.63
CA VAL A 70 -0.37 -8.77 -25.37
C VAL A 70 0.73 -8.26 -24.45
N SER A 71 0.35 -7.71 -23.29
CA SER A 71 1.26 -7.58 -22.15
C SER A 71 1.70 -8.97 -21.72
N GLU A 72 2.94 -9.32 -22.04
CA GLU A 72 3.60 -10.50 -21.50
C GLU A 72 3.76 -10.33 -19.99
N THR A 73 2.97 -11.09 -19.26
CA THR A 73 3.19 -11.41 -17.85
C THR A 73 4.44 -12.28 -17.76
N SER A 74 5.52 -11.68 -17.25
CA SER A 74 6.79 -12.35 -16.98
C SER A 74 6.60 -13.42 -15.90
N LYS A 75 6.65 -14.69 -16.30
CA LYS A 75 6.78 -15.84 -15.39
C LYS A 75 8.26 -16.13 -15.15
N ASN A 76 8.60 -16.14 -13.86
CA ASN A 76 9.50 -17.07 -13.18
C ASN A 76 10.98 -17.06 -13.59
N ASN A 77 11.83 -16.64 -12.64
CA ASN A 77 13.12 -17.30 -12.43
C ASN A 77 13.27 -17.66 -10.95
N THR A 78 13.09 -18.95 -10.71
CA THR A 78 13.53 -19.70 -9.54
C THR A 78 15.05 -19.82 -9.61
N SER A 79 15.76 -19.11 -8.73
CA SER A 79 17.19 -19.33 -8.51
C SER A 79 17.37 -20.19 -7.27
N THR A 80 17.48 -21.49 -7.51
CA THR A 80 18.10 -22.47 -6.62
C THR A 80 19.59 -22.14 -6.51
N SER A 81 20.04 -21.62 -5.38
CA SER A 81 21.46 -21.53 -5.05
C SER A 81 21.81 -22.65 -4.06
N ASN A 82 22.52 -23.65 -4.58
CA ASN A 82 23.15 -24.70 -3.79
C ASN A 82 24.30 -24.12 -2.98
N SER A 83 24.23 -24.16 -1.65
CA SER A 83 25.37 -23.93 -0.77
C SER A 83 26.15 -25.23 -0.61
N ALA A 84 27.37 -25.26 -1.15
CA ALA A 84 28.40 -26.26 -0.85
C ALA A 84 29.18 -25.87 0.43
N PRO A 85 29.75 -26.84 1.16
CA PRO A 85 30.19 -26.66 2.54
C PRO A 85 31.55 -25.95 2.64
N VAL A 86 31.61 -24.89 3.45
CA VAL A 86 32.86 -24.21 3.80
C VAL A 86 33.57 -25.02 4.90
N LYS A 87 34.81 -25.42 4.61
CA LYS A 87 35.73 -26.07 5.54
C LYS A 87 36.16 -25.08 6.62
N SER A 88 36.07 -25.53 7.86
CA SER A 88 36.59 -24.87 9.04
C SER A 88 38.11 -24.97 9.05
N ASP A 89 38.81 -23.84 8.94
CA ASP A 89 40.23 -23.76 9.27
C ASP A 89 40.40 -23.47 10.75
N LYS A 90 41.24 -24.29 11.37
CA LYS A 90 41.56 -24.33 12.80
C LYS A 90 42.82 -23.50 13.01
N THR A 91 42.68 -22.28 13.53
CA THR A 91 43.82 -21.53 14.07
C THR A 91 43.71 -21.52 15.59
N ALA A 92 44.76 -22.06 16.22
CA ALA A 92 44.95 -22.10 17.66
C ALA A 92 45.87 -20.96 18.13
N VAL A 93 45.88 -20.74 19.46
CA VAL A 93 46.90 -20.06 20.29
C VAL A 93 46.71 -18.52 20.41
N ASN A 94 46.69 -17.85 21.58
CA ASN A 94 47.00 -18.21 22.98
C ASN A 94 46.31 -17.28 24.00
N SER A 95 46.31 -17.75 25.25
CA SER A 95 45.99 -17.09 26.52
C SER A 95 46.74 -15.79 26.84
N GLY A 96 46.06 -14.90 27.57
CA GLY A 96 46.65 -13.87 28.45
C GLY A 96 45.53 -13.25 29.31
N GLY A 97 45.61 -13.41 30.62
CA GLY A 97 44.53 -13.15 31.58
C GLY A 97 44.21 -11.68 31.86
N ASP A 98 43.04 -11.45 32.46
CA ASP A 98 42.85 -10.78 33.77
C ASP A 98 41.37 -10.35 33.97
N ALA A 99 40.94 -10.38 35.24
CA ALA A 99 39.69 -9.84 35.80
C ALA A 99 38.35 -10.52 35.39
N TYR A 100 37.94 -11.49 36.23
CA TYR A 100 36.58 -12.03 36.28
C TYR A 100 35.60 -10.96 36.80
N SER A 101 35.01 -10.21 35.88
CA SER A 101 33.70 -9.58 36.05
C SER A 101 32.64 -10.66 35.74
N PRO A 102 31.64 -10.94 36.59
CA PRO A 102 30.64 -11.95 36.26
C PRO A 102 29.97 -11.55 34.95
N ALA A 103 30.20 -12.37 33.91
CA ALA A 103 29.65 -12.15 32.60
C ALA A 103 28.12 -12.03 32.73
N PRO A 104 27.48 -11.00 32.15
CA PRO A 104 26.03 -10.92 32.14
C PRO A 104 25.52 -12.23 31.54
N GLU A 105 24.68 -12.94 32.31
CA GLU A 105 24.10 -14.21 31.91
C GLU A 105 23.53 -14.06 30.50
N THR A 106 24.19 -14.69 29.54
CA THR A 106 23.79 -14.67 28.15
C THR A 106 22.60 -15.58 28.05
N THR A 107 21.40 -15.01 28.24
CA THR A 107 20.15 -15.75 28.05
C THR A 107 20.11 -16.21 26.61
N THR A 108 20.26 -17.51 26.38
CA THR A 108 20.04 -18.10 25.06
C THR A 108 18.66 -17.67 24.56
N PRO A 109 18.53 -17.20 23.32
CA PRO A 109 17.24 -16.82 22.75
C PRO A 109 16.25 -17.96 22.98
N THR A 110 15.24 -17.71 23.82
CA THR A 110 14.23 -18.70 24.17
C THR A 110 13.53 -19.14 22.88
N GLU A 111 13.29 -20.44 22.73
CA GLU A 111 12.61 -21.07 21.59
C GLU A 111 11.34 -20.29 21.14
N ASP A 112 10.64 -19.69 22.10
CA ASP A 112 9.47 -18.83 21.90
C ASP A 112 9.68 -17.61 20.97
N ALA A 113 10.87 -16.99 20.97
CA ALA A 113 11.17 -15.82 20.14
C ALA A 113 11.27 -16.19 18.64
N SER A 114 11.74 -17.41 18.36
CA SER A 114 11.84 -17.97 17.00
C SER A 114 10.45 -18.24 16.41
N GLU A 115 9.53 -18.76 17.22
CA GLU A 115 8.15 -19.02 16.78
C GLU A 115 7.38 -17.73 16.53
N TYR A 116 7.50 -16.75 17.43
CA TYR A 116 6.89 -15.43 17.26
C TYR A 116 7.38 -14.73 15.97
N GLY A 117 8.70 -14.76 15.73
CA GLY A 117 9.29 -14.19 14.51
C GLY A 117 8.73 -14.79 13.22
N LYS A 118 8.54 -16.12 13.18
CA LYS A 118 7.93 -16.83 12.04
C LYS A 118 6.48 -16.43 11.83
N ALA A 119 5.69 -16.36 12.90
CA ALA A 119 4.28 -15.98 12.81
C ALA A 119 4.11 -14.52 12.32
N MET A 120 4.95 -13.60 12.80
CA MET A 120 4.93 -12.20 12.34
C MET A 120 5.37 -12.06 10.89
N SER A 121 6.41 -12.79 10.48
CA SER A 121 6.82 -12.82 9.06
C SER A 121 5.69 -13.29 8.16
N LYS A 122 4.98 -14.36 8.56
CA LYS A 122 3.80 -14.86 7.84
C LYS A 122 2.65 -13.84 7.80
N ALA A 123 2.40 -13.15 8.90
CA ALA A 123 1.40 -12.09 8.99
C ALA A 123 1.72 -10.93 8.02
N LEU A 124 2.97 -10.45 7.99
CA LEU A 124 3.42 -9.40 7.06
C LEU A 124 3.29 -9.85 5.59
N ILE A 125 3.68 -11.08 5.26
CA ILE A 125 3.50 -11.62 3.90
C ILE A 125 2.01 -11.64 3.50
N THR A 126 1.13 -12.05 4.43
CA THR A 126 -0.31 -12.11 4.19
C THR A 126 -0.92 -10.72 4.02
N LEU A 127 -0.45 -9.74 4.82
CA LEU A 127 -0.83 -8.34 4.69
C LEU A 127 -0.46 -7.78 3.32
N THR A 128 0.76 -8.05 2.85
CA THR A 128 1.25 -7.63 1.52
C THR A 128 0.41 -8.24 0.38
N LYS A 129 -0.03 -9.50 0.51
CA LYS A 129 -0.97 -10.10 -0.45
C LYS A 129 -2.31 -9.36 -0.47
N GLY A 130 -2.85 -9.04 0.70
CA GLY A 130 -4.04 -8.20 0.85
C GLY A 130 -3.94 -6.88 0.09
N VAL A 131 -2.79 -6.19 0.23
CA VAL A 131 -2.49 -4.96 -0.50
C VAL A 131 -2.43 -5.17 -2.03
N GLY A 132 -1.93 -6.30 -2.49
CA GLY A 132 -1.95 -6.64 -3.91
C GLY A 132 -3.38 -6.75 -4.47
N TYR A 133 -4.26 -7.43 -3.74
CA TYR A 133 -5.68 -7.55 -4.13
C TYR A 133 -6.37 -6.18 -4.19
N THR A 134 -6.12 -5.29 -3.22
CA THR A 134 -6.75 -3.96 -3.25
C THR A 134 -6.24 -3.07 -4.41
N GLN A 135 -4.96 -3.19 -4.79
CA GLN A 135 -4.43 -2.54 -5.99
C GLN A 135 -5.11 -3.05 -7.26
N ASN A 136 -5.27 -4.37 -7.41
CA ASN A 136 -6.00 -4.96 -8.53
C ASN A 136 -7.45 -4.48 -8.58
N ALA A 137 -8.12 -4.38 -7.42
CA ALA A 137 -9.49 -3.87 -7.34
C ALA A 137 -9.61 -2.44 -7.88
N ALA A 138 -8.64 -1.58 -7.57
CA ALA A 138 -8.60 -0.22 -8.11
C ALA A 138 -8.42 -0.21 -9.64
N VAL A 139 -7.55 -1.08 -10.17
CA VAL A 139 -7.33 -1.24 -11.63
C VAL A 139 -8.60 -1.74 -12.33
N TYR A 140 -9.25 -2.77 -11.78
CA TYR A 140 -10.52 -3.27 -12.31
C TYR A 140 -11.64 -2.24 -12.23
N GLY A 141 -11.71 -1.47 -11.14
CA GLY A 141 -12.65 -0.35 -11.00
C GLY A 141 -12.44 0.73 -12.05
N ALA A 142 -11.18 1.09 -12.34
CA ALA A 142 -10.83 2.08 -13.36
C ALA A 142 -11.15 1.60 -14.79
N SER A 143 -11.06 0.30 -15.06
CA SER A 143 -11.46 -0.29 -16.35
C SER A 143 -12.96 -0.55 -16.48
N GLY A 144 -13.76 -0.26 -15.44
CA GLY A 144 -15.20 -0.50 -15.41
C GLY A 144 -15.60 -1.96 -15.13
N ASN A 145 -14.63 -2.83 -14.83
CA ASN A 145 -14.89 -4.22 -14.42
C ASN A 145 -15.17 -4.32 -12.91
N TYR A 146 -16.28 -3.73 -12.49
CA TYR A 146 -16.64 -3.62 -11.07
C TYR A 146 -16.85 -4.97 -10.37
N ALA A 147 -17.31 -5.99 -11.10
CA ALA A 147 -17.55 -7.31 -10.54
C ALA A 147 -16.22 -7.97 -10.10
N GLU A 148 -15.19 -7.90 -10.94
CA GLU A 148 -13.87 -8.43 -10.60
C GLU A 148 -13.20 -7.57 -9.51
N ALA A 149 -13.39 -6.25 -9.56
CA ALA A 149 -12.92 -5.36 -8.50
C ALA A 149 -13.47 -5.74 -7.12
N LEU A 150 -14.77 -6.06 -7.03
CA LEU A 150 -15.40 -6.45 -5.77
C LEU A 150 -14.89 -7.80 -5.24
N LYS A 151 -14.61 -8.78 -6.11
CA LYS A 151 -14.00 -10.06 -5.69
C LYS A 151 -12.63 -9.86 -5.07
N GLU A 152 -11.81 -9.00 -5.67
CA GLU A 152 -10.48 -8.69 -5.15
C GLU A 152 -10.57 -7.98 -3.79
N VAL A 153 -11.55 -7.10 -3.58
CA VAL A 153 -11.80 -6.49 -2.25
C VAL A 153 -12.16 -7.54 -1.20
N ASP A 154 -13.03 -8.50 -1.55
CA ASP A 154 -13.42 -9.56 -0.62
C ASP A 154 -12.22 -10.47 -0.30
N ASN A 155 -11.39 -10.84 -1.29
CA ASN A 155 -10.13 -11.56 -1.08
C ASN A 155 -9.17 -10.80 -0.15
N ALA A 156 -9.06 -9.48 -0.30
CA ALA A 156 -8.24 -8.67 0.59
C ALA A 156 -8.74 -8.70 2.04
N SER A 157 -10.06 -8.55 2.23
CA SER A 157 -10.73 -8.58 3.54
C SER A 157 -10.48 -9.90 4.29
N ASP A 158 -10.52 -11.03 3.57
CA ASP A 158 -10.25 -12.34 4.15
C ASP A 158 -8.80 -12.46 4.65
N ASN A 159 -7.83 -11.97 3.87
CA ASN A 159 -6.42 -11.96 4.27
C ASN A 159 -6.18 -11.09 5.52
N TYR A 160 -6.80 -9.90 5.59
CA TYR A 160 -6.70 -9.02 6.76
C TYR A 160 -7.29 -9.65 8.03
N SER A 161 -8.42 -10.35 7.89
CA SER A 161 -9.04 -11.08 8.99
C SER A 161 -8.16 -12.22 9.51
N LEU A 162 -7.48 -12.94 8.60
CA LEU A 162 -6.51 -13.98 8.96
C LEU A 162 -5.31 -13.42 9.73
N VAL A 163 -4.76 -12.29 9.29
CA VAL A 163 -3.65 -11.59 9.97
C VAL A 163 -4.01 -11.25 11.41
N LEU A 164 -5.18 -10.64 11.65
CA LEU A 164 -5.63 -10.31 13.01
C LEU A 164 -5.85 -11.55 13.87
N ALA A 165 -6.40 -12.63 13.30
CA ALA A 165 -6.62 -13.88 14.02
C ALA A 165 -5.30 -14.56 14.41
N GLU A 166 -4.28 -14.50 13.56
CA GLU A 166 -2.96 -15.08 13.81
C GLU A 166 -2.22 -14.27 14.88
N ILE A 167 -2.25 -12.93 14.78
CA ILE A 167 -1.61 -12.03 15.76
C ILE A 167 -2.23 -12.15 17.15
N LYS A 168 -3.54 -12.31 17.27
CA LYS A 168 -4.23 -12.46 18.56
C LYS A 168 -3.86 -13.74 19.31
N LYS A 169 -3.37 -14.76 18.61
CA LYS A 169 -2.93 -16.03 19.23
C LYS A 169 -1.54 -15.94 19.84
N LEU A 170 -0.75 -14.95 19.43
CA LEU A 170 0.64 -14.82 19.84
C LEU A 170 0.72 -14.17 21.23
N LYS A 171 1.46 -14.81 22.13
CA LYS A 171 1.92 -14.16 23.36
C LYS A 171 3.10 -13.27 23.00
N THR A 172 2.85 -11.98 22.92
CA THR A 172 3.81 -10.99 22.41
C THR A 172 4.92 -10.73 23.44
N PRO A 173 6.20 -10.96 23.12
CA PRO A 173 7.30 -10.42 23.92
C PRO A 173 7.29 -8.89 23.84
N ASP A 174 7.76 -8.21 24.89
CA ASP A 174 7.77 -6.73 24.95
C ASP A 174 8.53 -6.09 23.79
N SER A 175 9.59 -6.76 23.30
CA SER A 175 10.40 -6.33 22.15
C SER A 175 9.60 -6.23 20.84
N TYR A 176 8.49 -6.94 20.70
CA TYR A 176 7.66 -6.95 19.49
C TYR A 176 6.30 -6.27 19.66
N LYS A 177 5.99 -5.75 20.85
CA LYS A 177 4.71 -5.10 21.14
C LYS A 177 4.40 -3.95 20.17
N LYS A 178 5.39 -3.10 19.90
CA LYS A 178 5.25 -1.99 18.95
C LYS A 178 4.96 -2.48 17.53
N THR A 179 5.63 -3.53 17.07
CA THR A 179 5.35 -4.15 15.76
C THR A 179 3.91 -4.67 15.70
N GLN A 180 3.43 -5.33 16.77
CA GLN A 180 2.07 -5.83 16.84
C GLN A 180 1.03 -4.70 16.74
N GLU A 181 1.24 -3.61 17.49
CA GLU A 181 0.38 -2.42 17.46
C GLU A 181 0.31 -1.81 16.05
N LEU A 182 1.45 -1.65 15.38
CA LEU A 182 1.52 -1.12 14.02
C LEU A 182 0.80 -2.03 13.01
N ILE A 183 0.94 -3.37 13.11
CA ILE A 183 0.22 -4.26 12.19
C ILE A 183 -1.30 -4.18 12.41
N VAL A 184 -1.75 -4.08 13.66
CA VAL A 184 -3.18 -3.92 13.97
C VAL A 184 -3.69 -2.60 13.38
N GLU A 185 -2.95 -1.50 13.53
CA GLU A 185 -3.30 -0.20 12.98
C GLU A 185 -3.33 -0.22 11.43
N ALA A 186 -2.32 -0.80 10.79
CA ALA A 186 -2.30 -0.96 9.33
C ALA A 186 -3.50 -1.78 8.84
N THR A 187 -3.82 -2.86 9.53
CA THR A 187 -4.94 -3.73 9.17
C THR A 187 -6.28 -3.00 9.30
N ASP A 188 -6.46 -2.16 10.33
CA ASP A 188 -7.65 -1.32 10.47
C ASP A 188 -7.77 -0.32 9.31
N LYS A 189 -6.67 0.34 8.92
CA LYS A 189 -6.65 1.24 7.75
C LYS A 189 -7.07 0.54 6.47
N PHE A 190 -6.55 -0.67 6.23
CA PHE A 190 -6.93 -1.44 5.04
C PHE A 190 -8.39 -1.91 5.07
N ASN A 191 -8.91 -2.30 6.24
CA ASN A 191 -10.34 -2.63 6.38
C ASN A 191 -11.23 -1.41 6.12
N GLN A 192 -10.87 -0.24 6.64
CA GLN A 192 -11.56 1.01 6.32
C GLN A 192 -11.51 1.30 4.82
N ALA A 193 -10.33 1.15 4.19
CA ALA A 193 -10.16 1.34 2.75
C ALA A 193 -11.08 0.40 1.95
N ASN A 194 -11.15 -0.88 2.29
CA ASN A 194 -12.02 -1.86 1.64
C ASN A 194 -13.49 -1.47 1.74
N ASN A 195 -13.95 -0.99 2.90
CA ASN A 195 -15.32 -0.51 3.06
C ASN A 195 -15.62 0.70 2.16
N PHE A 196 -14.69 1.65 2.06
CA PHE A 196 -14.83 2.80 1.15
C PHE A 196 -14.79 2.35 -0.32
N LEU A 197 -13.92 1.41 -0.68
CA LEU A 197 -13.82 0.90 -2.04
C LEU A 197 -15.12 0.18 -2.43
N LYS A 198 -15.63 -0.72 -1.58
CA LYS A 198 -16.88 -1.46 -1.82
C LYS A 198 -18.06 -0.52 -1.99
N ASN A 199 -18.19 0.47 -1.11
CA ASN A 199 -19.24 1.50 -1.21
C ASN A 199 -19.09 2.36 -2.46
N GLY A 200 -17.86 2.79 -2.76
CA GLY A 200 -17.53 3.61 -3.93
C GLY A 200 -17.80 2.89 -5.24
N LEU A 201 -17.38 1.62 -5.37
CA LEU A 201 -17.62 0.81 -6.56
C LEU A 201 -19.12 0.54 -6.76
N ASN A 202 -19.85 0.19 -5.71
CA ASN A 202 -21.30 -0.06 -5.79
C ASN A 202 -22.09 1.20 -6.19
N LYS A 203 -21.70 2.37 -5.68
CA LYS A 203 -22.39 3.65 -5.95
C LYS A 203 -21.79 4.42 -7.12
N LYS A 204 -20.71 3.93 -7.72
CA LYS A 204 -19.86 4.66 -8.68
C LYS A 204 -19.42 6.03 -8.14
N ASP A 205 -19.16 6.11 -6.83
CA ASP A 205 -18.73 7.31 -6.14
C ASP A 205 -17.20 7.40 -6.11
N VAL A 206 -16.66 8.27 -6.96
CA VAL A 206 -15.21 8.55 -7.07
C VAL A 206 -14.64 9.11 -5.77
N GLY A 207 -15.45 9.83 -4.98
CA GLY A 207 -15.01 10.38 -3.69
C GLY A 207 -14.64 9.28 -2.70
N SER A 208 -15.52 8.27 -2.56
CA SER A 208 -15.25 7.09 -1.74
C SER A 208 -14.04 6.29 -2.23
N VAL A 209 -13.86 6.12 -3.54
CA VAL A 209 -12.67 5.44 -4.10
C VAL A 209 -11.39 6.21 -3.77
N ASN A 210 -11.37 7.54 -3.92
CA ASN A 210 -10.21 8.35 -3.57
C ASN A 210 -9.88 8.26 -2.07
N ARG A 211 -10.91 8.26 -1.21
CA ARG A 211 -10.70 8.08 0.23
C ARG A 211 -10.13 6.70 0.56
N ALA A 212 -10.55 5.66 -0.16
CA ALA A 212 -9.95 4.33 -0.02
C ALA A 212 -8.46 4.34 -0.40
N ILE A 213 -8.08 5.02 -1.50
CA ILE A 213 -6.68 5.14 -1.93
C ILE A 213 -5.81 5.85 -0.88
N GLU A 214 -6.31 6.93 -0.27
CA GLU A 214 -5.63 7.61 0.84
C GLU A 214 -5.39 6.66 2.02
N LEU A 215 -6.42 5.93 2.44
CA LEU A 215 -6.33 4.97 3.55
C LEU A 215 -5.38 3.81 3.26
N MET A 216 -5.37 3.29 2.03
CA MET A 216 -4.39 2.28 1.60
C MET A 216 -2.96 2.82 1.68
N THR A 217 -2.76 4.08 1.26
CA THR A 217 -1.45 4.73 1.32
C THR A 217 -0.97 4.89 2.77
N GLU A 218 -1.87 5.27 3.69
CA GLU A 218 -1.58 5.32 5.13
C GLU A 218 -1.23 3.93 5.68
N GLY A 219 -2.03 2.90 5.37
CA GLY A 219 -1.79 1.53 5.80
C GLY A 219 -0.44 0.96 5.34
N THR A 220 -0.04 1.27 4.10
CA THR A 220 1.27 0.85 3.56
C THR A 220 2.43 1.48 4.33
N LYS A 221 2.37 2.78 4.63
CA LYS A 221 3.40 3.46 5.43
C LYS A 221 3.54 2.86 6.83
N ILE A 222 2.42 2.51 7.45
CA ILE A 222 2.41 1.85 8.78
C ILE A 222 3.02 0.44 8.66
N THR A 223 2.78 -0.27 7.56
CA THR A 223 3.36 -1.60 7.30
C THR A 223 4.88 -1.54 7.13
N GLU A 224 5.38 -0.51 6.45
CA GLU A 224 6.82 -0.24 6.33
C GLU A 224 7.44 0.00 7.72
N GLN A 225 6.82 0.84 8.54
CA GLN A 225 7.25 1.08 9.92
C GLN A 225 7.22 -0.19 10.78
N ALA A 226 6.19 -1.02 10.64
CA ALA A 226 6.10 -2.30 11.33
C ALA A 226 7.28 -3.21 10.94
N THR A 227 7.64 -3.24 9.65
CA THR A 227 8.76 -4.03 9.14
C THR A 227 10.10 -3.55 9.70
N GLU A 228 10.31 -2.23 9.79
CA GLU A 228 11.51 -1.65 10.40
C GLU A 228 11.64 -2.02 11.89
N GLU A 229 10.57 -1.87 12.67
CA GLU A 229 10.56 -2.23 14.10
C GLU A 229 10.74 -3.74 14.30
N PHE A 230 10.16 -4.57 13.42
CA PHE A 230 10.37 -6.02 13.45
C PHE A 230 11.83 -6.39 13.22
N ASN A 231 12.47 -5.80 12.21
CA ASN A 231 13.89 -6.04 11.91
C ASN A 231 14.78 -5.56 13.06
N LYS A 232 14.46 -4.41 13.65
CA LYS A 232 15.15 -3.89 14.83
C LYS A 232 15.05 -4.83 16.03
N ALA A 233 13.86 -5.37 16.31
CA ALA A 233 13.64 -6.34 17.38
C ALA A 233 14.42 -7.65 17.14
N ASN A 234 14.43 -8.16 15.91
CA ASN A 234 15.21 -9.36 15.56
C ASN A 234 16.71 -9.14 15.75
N ASN A 235 17.25 -8.00 15.30
CA ASN A 235 18.67 -7.69 15.44
C ASN A 235 19.11 -7.47 16.89
N ALA A 236 18.19 -7.09 17.79
CA ALA A 236 18.49 -6.92 19.22
C ALA A 236 18.52 -8.26 19.99
N ASN A 237 17.96 -9.33 19.41
CA ASN A 237 17.89 -10.66 20.03
C ASN A 237 18.94 -11.64 19.49
N LEU A 238 19.78 -11.21 18.53
CA LEU A 238 20.93 -11.95 17.99
C LEU A 238 22.20 -11.60 18.76
#